data_AF-A0A3B1D3B5-F1
#
_entry.id   AF-A0A3B1D3B5-F1
#
_cell.length_a   1.000
_cell.length_b   1.000
_cell.length_c   1.000
_cell.angle_alpha   90.00
_cell.angle_beta   90.00
_cell.angle_gamma   90.00
#
_symmetry.space_group_name_H-M   'P 1'
#
loop_
_entity.id
_entity.type
_entity.pdbx_description
1 polymer ?
#
loop_
_entity_poly.entity_id
_entity_poly.type
_entity_poly.pdbx_seq_one_letter_code
_entity_poly.pdbx_strand_id
1 'polypeptide(L)'
;MIQKQDPQQANVVDVFSADCPLCEEAIQTVKKTVQPCGCHVRERPWEEGPQQVKYSEGGAYPIPSVSINGQIVFEGVPDREDILQLQDSLRIGDCSQRGELIHITYNGQELLAYKGESVAASLLAANQRTLRQTSRSGEPRGLFCGMGVCFDCLVQIDGRPNVQACQTPVREGMSVETQQGHGVWKSDL
;
A
#
# COMPACT_ATOMS: atom_id res chain seq x y z
N MET A 1 17.76 4.42 -12.93
CA MET A 1 18.43 4.03 -11.68
C MET A 1 17.38 4.01 -10.59
N ILE A 2 17.09 2.84 -10.03
CA ILE A 2 16.02 2.63 -9.05
C ILE A 2 16.45 3.31 -7.74
N GLN A 3 15.75 4.37 -7.35
CA GLN A 3 15.97 4.97 -6.03
C GLN A 3 15.35 4.02 -5.00
N LYS A 4 16.22 3.32 -4.26
CA LYS A 4 15.84 2.56 -3.06
C LYS A 4 15.16 3.52 -2.08
N GLN A 5 14.05 3.09 -1.51
CA GLN A 5 13.41 3.78 -0.38
C GLN A 5 14.44 3.99 0.73
N ASP A 6 14.35 5.14 1.40
CA ASP A 6 15.17 5.49 2.56
C ASP A 6 14.99 4.42 3.67
N PRO A 7 16.07 3.74 4.11
CA PRO A 7 16.00 2.66 5.10
C PRO A 7 15.48 3.09 6.48
N GLN A 8 15.33 4.39 6.77
CA GLN A 8 14.82 4.89 8.04
C GLN A 8 13.27 5.01 8.11
N GLN A 9 12.55 4.71 7.03
CA GLN A 9 11.08 4.82 6.97
C GLN A 9 10.39 3.54 6.48
N ALA A 10 11.07 2.40 6.56
CA ALA A 10 10.51 1.11 6.19
C ALA A 10 9.51 0.63 7.26
N ASN A 11 8.33 0.17 6.82
CA ASN A 11 7.39 -0.49 7.73
C ASN A 11 8.05 -1.74 8.31
N VAL A 12 7.88 -1.93 9.61
CA VAL A 12 8.37 -3.13 10.31
C VAL A 12 7.24 -4.14 10.38
N VAL A 13 7.49 -5.34 9.87
CA VAL A 13 6.53 -6.45 9.84
C VAL A 13 6.99 -7.50 10.82
N ASP A 14 6.31 -7.64 11.96
CA ASP A 14 6.59 -8.72 12.91
C ASP A 14 5.68 -9.91 12.60
N VAL A 15 6.27 -11.09 12.41
CA VAL A 15 5.55 -12.36 12.34
C VAL A 15 5.76 -13.06 13.67
N PHE A 16 4.67 -13.24 14.42
CA PHE A 16 4.67 -13.95 15.69
C PHE A 16 4.38 -15.43 15.45
N SER A 17 5.33 -16.27 15.82
CA SER A 17 5.28 -17.72 15.60
C SER A 17 5.53 -18.51 16.88
N ALA A 18 5.13 -19.77 16.87
CA ALA A 18 5.51 -20.80 17.84
C ALA A 18 5.95 -22.06 17.06
N ASP A 19 6.26 -23.15 17.77
CA ASP A 19 6.59 -24.45 17.16
C ASP A 19 5.38 -25.08 16.45
N CYS A 20 5.05 -24.55 15.26
CA CYS A 20 3.91 -24.96 14.44
C CYS A 20 4.28 -25.01 12.94
N PRO A 21 3.94 -26.08 12.21
CA PRO A 21 4.23 -26.21 10.78
C PRO A 21 3.67 -25.08 9.91
N LEU A 22 2.53 -24.51 10.32
CA LEU A 22 1.86 -23.41 9.62
C LEU A 22 2.57 -22.05 9.81
N CYS A 23 3.42 -21.92 10.84
CA CYS A 23 4.18 -20.69 11.06
C CYS A 23 5.27 -20.50 10.01
N GLU A 24 5.93 -21.57 9.59
CA GLU A 24 6.95 -21.52 8.52
C GLU A 24 6.34 -21.01 7.21
N GLU A 25 5.17 -21.54 6.84
CA GLU A 25 4.47 -21.14 5.61
C GLU A 25 4.07 -19.67 5.63
N ALA A 26 3.55 -19.18 6.76
CA ALA A 26 3.21 -17.77 6.93
C ALA A 26 4.44 -16.85 6.83
N ILE A 27 5.57 -17.24 7.46
CA ILE A 27 6.84 -16.48 7.38
C ILE A 27 7.32 -16.37 5.93
N GLN A 28 7.35 -17.47 5.19
CA GLN A 28 7.80 -17.47 3.79
C GLN A 28 6.87 -16.63 2.91
N THR A 29 5.56 -16.73 3.14
CA THR A 29 4.53 -15.99 2.41
C THR A 29 4.65 -14.47 2.66
N VAL A 30 4.83 -14.05 3.91
CA VAL A 30 5.06 -12.65 4.28
C VAL A 30 6.35 -12.13 3.65
N LYS A 31 7.47 -12.85 3.78
CA LYS A 31 8.77 -12.47 3.21
C LYS A 31 8.69 -12.26 1.70
N LYS A 32 8.06 -13.19 0.97
CA LYS A 32 7.88 -13.11 -0.48
C LYS A 32 7.01 -11.91 -0.88
N THR A 33 5.95 -11.67 -0.11
CA THR A 33 5.00 -10.58 -0.38
C THR A 33 5.64 -9.21 -0.22
N VAL A 34 6.38 -8.99 0.86
CA VAL A 34 6.88 -7.65 1.19
C VAL A 34 8.21 -7.31 0.50
N GLN A 35 8.77 -8.27 -0.24
CA GLN A 35 9.99 -8.10 -1.03
C GLN A 35 9.96 -6.91 -2.01
N PRO A 36 8.85 -6.60 -2.72
CA PRO A 36 8.78 -5.47 -3.65
C PRO A 36 8.72 -4.10 -2.96
N CYS A 37 8.23 -4.03 -1.72
CA CYS A 37 7.97 -2.77 -0.99
C CYS A 37 9.01 -2.43 0.09
N GLY A 38 10.07 -3.23 0.22
CA GLY A 38 11.23 -2.91 1.07
C GLY A 38 10.99 -2.92 2.58
N CYS A 39 9.92 -3.58 3.05
CA CYS A 39 9.63 -3.67 4.49
C CYS A 39 10.66 -4.53 5.24
N HIS A 40 10.90 -4.22 6.51
CA HIS A 40 11.79 -4.99 7.37
C HIS A 40 11.00 -6.06 8.13
N VAL A 41 11.20 -7.34 7.79
CA VAL A 41 10.52 -8.46 8.44
C VAL A 41 11.31 -8.95 9.65
N ARG A 42 10.64 -9.10 10.79
CA ARG A 42 11.18 -9.68 12.02
C ARG A 42 10.35 -10.90 12.41
N GLU A 43 11.02 -11.98 12.73
CA GLU A 43 10.39 -13.14 13.36
C GLU A 43 10.46 -12.93 14.87
N ARG A 44 9.33 -13.11 15.55
CA ARG A 44 9.21 -12.90 16.99
C ARG A 44 8.56 -14.11 17.64
N PRO A 45 9.01 -14.52 18.84
CA PRO A 45 8.28 -15.50 19.61
C PRO A 45 6.88 -14.98 19.91
N TRP A 46 5.88 -15.87 19.90
CA TRP A 46 4.51 -15.51 20.27
C TRP A 46 4.43 -14.83 21.64
N GLU A 47 5.35 -15.19 22.55
CA GLU A 47 5.44 -14.66 23.89
C GLU A 47 5.70 -13.15 23.97
N GLU A 48 6.18 -12.56 22.88
CA GLU A 48 6.53 -11.14 22.80
C GLU A 48 5.46 -10.30 22.09
N GLY A 49 4.35 -10.91 21.67
CA GLY A 49 3.36 -10.24 20.84
C GLY A 49 2.15 -9.68 21.59
N PRO A 50 1.54 -8.59 21.07
CA PRO A 50 0.40 -7.92 21.70
C PRO A 50 -0.87 -8.79 21.76
N GLN A 51 -0.94 -9.87 20.98
CA GLN A 51 -2.03 -10.85 20.99
C GLN A 51 -2.18 -11.64 22.30
N GLN A 52 -1.17 -11.63 23.18
CA GLN A 52 -1.26 -12.26 24.52
C GLN A 52 -2.39 -11.69 25.36
N VAL A 53 -2.70 -10.40 25.21
CA VAL A 53 -3.76 -9.72 25.96
C VAL A 53 -5.12 -10.37 25.66
N LYS A 54 -5.43 -10.59 24.36
CA LYS A 54 -6.66 -11.27 23.94
C LYS A 54 -6.76 -12.71 24.47
N TYR A 55 -5.63 -13.42 24.55
CA TYR A 55 -5.60 -14.78 25.11
C TYR A 55 -5.88 -14.78 26.63
N SER A 56 -5.28 -13.85 27.37
CA SER A 56 -5.47 -13.75 28.83
C SER A 56 -6.91 -13.43 29.25
N GLU A 57 -7.69 -12.85 28.34
CA GLU A 57 -9.12 -12.55 28.51
C GLU A 57 -10.05 -13.71 28.05
N GLY A 58 -9.50 -14.88 27.70
CA GLY A 58 -10.25 -16.07 27.30
C GLY A 58 -10.43 -16.24 25.79
N GLY A 59 -9.66 -15.52 24.97
CA GLY A 59 -9.65 -15.65 23.51
C GLY A 59 -8.88 -16.87 22.98
N ALA A 60 -8.96 -17.11 21.67
CA ALA A 60 -8.21 -18.16 20.98
C ALA A 60 -6.69 -17.85 20.90
N TYR A 61 -5.88 -18.83 20.46
CA TYR A 61 -4.45 -18.68 20.17
C TYR A 61 -4.23 -18.39 18.67
N PRO A 62 -4.20 -17.12 18.22
CA PRO A 62 -3.98 -16.81 16.81
C PRO A 62 -2.48 -16.86 16.47
N ILE A 63 -1.97 -18.07 16.24
CA ILE A 63 -0.64 -18.28 15.66
C ILE A 63 -0.77 -18.99 14.30
N PRO A 64 0.00 -18.57 13.26
CA PRO A 64 0.85 -17.38 13.24
C PRO A 64 0.02 -16.09 13.24
N SER A 65 0.60 -14.98 13.71
CA SER A 65 -0.01 -13.65 13.55
C SER A 65 1.00 -12.66 12.98
N VAL A 66 0.50 -11.71 12.20
CA VAL A 66 1.32 -10.70 11.54
C VAL A 66 0.93 -9.33 12.07
N SER A 67 1.93 -8.55 12.46
CA SER A 67 1.74 -7.14 12.79
C SER A 67 2.54 -6.25 11.85
N ILE A 68 1.99 -5.06 11.59
CA ILE A 68 2.70 -3.98 10.89
C ILE A 68 2.80 -2.81 11.85
N ASN A 69 4.02 -2.37 12.13
CA ASN A 69 4.32 -1.29 13.07
C ASN A 69 3.66 -1.49 14.45
N GLY A 70 3.58 -2.74 14.92
CA GLY A 70 3.05 -3.11 16.23
C GLY A 70 1.53 -3.30 16.31
N GLN A 71 0.78 -3.08 15.22
CA GLN A 71 -0.65 -3.40 15.16
C GLN A 71 -0.85 -4.76 14.48
N ILE A 72 -1.56 -5.69 15.14
CA ILE A 72 -1.92 -6.98 14.52
C ILE A 72 -2.85 -6.71 13.35
N VAL A 73 -2.43 -7.16 12.18
CA VAL A 73 -3.15 -7.01 10.92
C VAL A 73 -3.63 -8.34 10.36
N PHE A 74 -3.12 -9.46 10.89
CA PHE A 74 -3.56 -10.79 10.50
C PHE A 74 -3.35 -11.84 11.59
N GLU A 75 -4.28 -12.79 11.67
CA GLU A 75 -4.29 -13.93 12.60
C GLU A 75 -4.61 -15.21 11.79
N GLY A 76 -3.63 -16.11 11.59
CA GLY A 76 -3.72 -17.34 10.77
C GLY A 76 -2.60 -17.49 9.74
N VAL A 77 -2.74 -18.38 8.75
CA VAL A 77 -1.90 -18.41 7.52
C VAL A 77 -2.57 -17.54 6.45
N PRO A 78 -1.94 -16.43 6.02
CA PRO A 78 -2.59 -15.51 5.10
C PRO A 78 -2.53 -16.09 3.68
N ASP A 79 -3.68 -16.16 3.03
CA ASP A 79 -3.74 -16.43 1.60
C ASP A 79 -3.40 -15.17 0.78
N ARG A 80 -3.43 -15.28 -0.56
CA ARG A 80 -3.11 -14.13 -1.41
C ARG A 80 -4.08 -12.96 -1.18
N GLU A 81 -5.34 -13.21 -0.87
CA GLU A 81 -6.38 -12.18 -0.70
C GLU A 81 -6.26 -11.50 0.66
N ASP A 82 -5.96 -12.25 1.73
CA ASP A 82 -5.68 -11.74 3.07
C ASP A 82 -4.52 -10.73 3.07
N ILE A 83 -3.48 -11.04 2.28
CA ILE A 83 -2.31 -10.18 2.11
C ILE A 83 -2.65 -8.88 1.38
N LEU A 84 -3.60 -8.93 0.45
CA LEU A 84 -4.08 -7.74 -0.24
C LEU A 84 -4.92 -6.86 0.70
N GLN A 85 -5.60 -7.45 1.67
CA GLN A 85 -6.29 -6.71 2.74
C GLN A 85 -5.32 -6.05 3.73
N LEU A 86 -4.05 -6.50 3.83
CA LEU A 86 -3.02 -5.78 4.59
C LEU A 86 -2.66 -4.41 3.99
N GLN A 87 -2.85 -4.26 2.67
CA GLN A 87 -2.71 -2.97 1.96
C GLN A 87 -3.86 -2.00 2.27
N ASP A 88 -4.86 -2.43 3.06
CA ASP A 88 -6.06 -1.67 3.39
C ASP A 88 -5.97 -0.91 4.73
N SER A 89 -4.84 -1.00 5.44
CA SER A 89 -4.64 -0.32 6.74
C SER A 89 -4.81 1.21 6.71
N LEU A 90 -4.65 1.84 5.55
CA LEU A 90 -4.85 3.28 5.35
C LEU A 90 -6.25 3.65 4.85
N ARG A 91 -7.12 2.68 4.56
CA ARG A 91 -8.48 2.94 4.11
C ARG A 91 -9.46 2.86 5.29
N ILE A 92 -10.52 3.67 5.24
CA ILE A 92 -11.58 3.66 6.26
C ILE A 92 -12.31 2.30 6.18
N GLY A 93 -12.41 1.59 7.31
CA GLY A 93 -12.98 0.23 7.39
C GLY A 93 -14.48 0.11 7.06
N ASP A 94 -15.05 -1.06 7.40
CA ASP A 94 -16.33 -1.69 6.97
C ASP A 94 -17.63 -0.85 6.89
N CYS A 95 -17.61 0.45 7.22
CA CYS A 95 -18.76 1.33 7.02
C CYS A 95 -18.93 1.84 5.57
N SER A 96 -18.03 1.50 4.65
CA SER A 96 -18.14 1.86 3.22
C SER A 96 -18.02 0.64 2.31
N GLN A 97 -19.01 0.41 1.44
CA GLN A 97 -18.93 -0.62 0.40
C GLN A 97 -17.95 -0.16 -0.68
N ARG A 98 -16.86 -0.92 -0.88
CA ARG A 98 -15.91 -0.68 -1.98
C ARG A 98 -16.38 -1.34 -3.27
N GLY A 99 -15.88 -0.83 -4.40
CA GLY A 99 -16.06 -1.48 -5.70
C GLY A 99 -15.23 -2.76 -5.83
N GLU A 100 -15.32 -3.39 -6.99
CA GLU A 100 -14.49 -4.55 -7.37
C GLU A 100 -12.99 -4.23 -7.29
N LEU A 101 -12.20 -5.20 -6.81
CA LEU A 101 -10.73 -5.08 -6.83
C LEU A 101 -10.23 -5.25 -8.26
N ILE A 102 -9.45 -4.29 -8.74
CA ILE A 102 -9.01 -4.16 -10.12
C ILE A 102 -7.51 -3.89 -10.20
N HIS A 103 -6.91 -4.22 -11.35
CA HIS A 103 -5.50 -4.01 -11.61
C HIS A 103 -5.25 -2.68 -12.34
N ILE A 104 -4.29 -1.91 -11.83
CA ILE A 104 -3.73 -0.74 -12.52
C ILE A 104 -2.21 -0.81 -12.51
N THR A 105 -1.55 0.06 -13.27
CA THR A 105 -0.10 0.23 -13.19
C THR A 105 0.26 1.61 -12.67
N TYR A 106 1.23 1.68 -11.76
CA TYR A 106 1.85 2.92 -11.31
C TYR A 106 3.34 2.90 -11.59
N ASN A 107 3.85 3.82 -12.41
CA ASN A 107 5.26 3.85 -12.84
C ASN A 107 5.76 2.51 -13.40
N GLY A 108 4.89 1.79 -14.12
CA GLY A 108 5.17 0.47 -14.70
C GLY A 108 5.11 -0.70 -13.71
N GLN A 109 4.80 -0.46 -12.43
CA GLN A 109 4.57 -1.50 -11.44
C GLN A 109 3.08 -1.79 -11.28
N GLU A 110 2.72 -3.05 -11.15
CA GLU A 110 1.33 -3.47 -10.91
C GLU A 110 0.87 -3.04 -9.51
N LEU A 111 -0.34 -2.50 -9.44
CA LEU A 111 -0.97 -2.02 -8.21
C LEU A 111 -2.45 -2.41 -8.20
N LEU A 112 -2.92 -2.88 -7.05
CA LEU A 112 -4.33 -3.20 -6.83
C LEU A 112 -5.08 -2.01 -6.26
N ALA A 113 -6.26 -1.78 -6.79
CA ALA A 113 -7.11 -0.67 -6.41
C ALA A 113 -8.57 -1.08 -6.46
N TYR A 114 -9.44 -0.37 -5.74
CA TYR A 114 -10.87 -0.62 -5.82
C TYR A 114 -11.50 0.28 -6.89
N LYS A 115 -12.29 -0.33 -7.77
CA LYS A 115 -12.98 0.36 -8.84
C LYS A 115 -13.85 1.49 -8.29
N GLY A 116 -13.68 2.69 -8.84
CA GLY A 116 -14.42 3.87 -8.42
C GLY A 116 -13.80 4.67 -7.26
N GLU A 117 -12.80 4.14 -6.55
CA GLU A 117 -11.98 4.97 -5.65
C GLU A 117 -11.25 6.05 -6.45
N SER A 118 -10.88 7.17 -5.81
CA SER A 118 -9.99 8.12 -6.46
C SER A 118 -8.59 7.53 -6.62
N VAL A 119 -7.92 7.84 -7.73
CA VAL A 119 -6.53 7.45 -7.97
C VAL A 119 -5.64 7.89 -6.80
N ALA A 120 -5.87 9.08 -6.23
CA ALA A 120 -5.12 9.54 -5.08
C ALA A 120 -5.31 8.66 -3.83
N ALA A 121 -6.53 8.17 -3.57
CA ALA A 121 -6.80 7.29 -2.43
C ALA A 121 -6.11 5.94 -2.61
N SER A 122 -6.20 5.34 -3.80
CA SER A 122 -5.56 4.05 -4.08
C SER A 122 -4.03 4.14 -4.03
N LEU A 123 -3.45 5.23 -4.55
CA LEU A 123 -2.01 5.49 -4.45
C LEU A 123 -1.58 5.74 -2.99
N LEU A 124 -2.36 6.49 -2.21
CA LEU A 124 -2.07 6.70 -0.79
C LEU A 124 -2.09 5.38 -0.01
N ALA A 125 -3.08 4.51 -0.27
CA ALA A 125 -3.17 3.20 0.35
C ALA A 125 -1.99 2.29 0.00
N ALA A 126 -1.47 2.40 -1.23
CA ALA A 126 -0.21 1.76 -1.65
C ALA A 126 1.05 2.51 -1.16
N ASN A 127 0.92 3.41 -0.18
CA ASN A 127 1.96 4.24 0.41
C ASN A 127 2.73 5.14 -0.59
N GLN A 128 2.09 5.51 -1.71
CA GLN A 128 2.64 6.41 -2.71
C GLN A 128 2.23 7.85 -2.40
N ARG A 129 3.14 8.61 -1.77
CA ARG A 129 2.87 9.97 -1.30
C ARG A 129 3.27 11.05 -2.30
N THR A 130 4.28 10.78 -3.11
CA THR A 130 4.78 11.72 -4.13
C THR A 130 4.17 11.38 -5.48
N LEU A 131 3.41 12.30 -6.04
CA LEU A 131 2.67 12.14 -7.30
C LEU A 131 3.25 13.00 -8.43
N ARG A 132 3.92 14.11 -8.09
CA ARG A 132 4.62 14.95 -9.05
C ARG A 132 5.82 15.68 -8.45
N GLN A 133 6.61 16.29 -9.33
CA GLN A 133 7.61 17.30 -8.98
C GLN A 133 7.22 18.68 -9.54
N THR A 134 7.49 19.75 -8.79
CA THR A 134 7.25 21.13 -9.27
C THR A 134 8.19 21.47 -10.43
N SER A 135 7.71 22.23 -11.43
CA SER A 135 8.53 22.55 -12.61
C SER A 135 9.72 23.46 -12.32
N ARG A 136 9.63 24.31 -11.28
CA ARG A 136 10.67 25.29 -10.95
C ARG A 136 11.72 24.76 -9.96
N SER A 137 11.29 24.11 -8.89
CA SER A 137 12.18 23.67 -7.80
C SER A 137 12.37 22.16 -7.72
N GLY A 138 11.64 21.36 -8.50
CA GLY A 138 11.70 19.90 -8.43
C GLY A 138 11.15 19.32 -7.13
N GLU A 139 10.40 20.11 -6.35
CA GLU A 139 9.88 19.68 -5.05
C GLU A 139 8.79 18.62 -5.20
N PRO A 140 8.78 17.58 -4.36
CA PRO A 140 7.73 16.58 -4.37
C PRO A 140 6.39 17.20 -3.92
N ARG A 141 5.32 16.81 -4.62
CA ARG A 141 3.93 17.13 -4.31
C ARG A 141 3.05 15.89 -4.42
N GLY A 142 1.94 15.88 -3.71
CA GLY A 142 1.06 14.73 -3.56
C GLY A 142 -0.37 15.09 -3.19
N LEU A 143 -1.09 14.14 -2.61
CA LEU A 143 -2.43 14.41 -2.09
C LEU A 143 -2.38 15.41 -0.93
N PHE A 144 -3.09 16.52 -1.06
CA PHE A 144 -3.21 17.55 -0.03
C PHE A 144 -4.69 17.87 0.28
N CYS A 145 -5.40 18.54 -0.64
CA CYS A 145 -6.77 19.00 -0.36
C CYS A 145 -7.87 17.97 -0.61
N GLY A 146 -7.66 16.96 -1.47
CA GLY A 146 -8.68 15.99 -1.87
C GLY A 146 -9.87 16.53 -2.67
N MET A 147 -9.97 17.84 -2.91
CA MET A 147 -11.12 18.51 -3.54
C MET A 147 -10.84 19.07 -4.95
N GLY A 148 -9.61 18.90 -5.46
CA GLY A 148 -9.20 19.42 -6.77
C GLY A 148 -8.79 20.90 -6.82
N VAL A 149 -8.73 21.61 -5.67
CA VAL A 149 -8.43 23.06 -5.66
C VAL A 149 -6.93 23.37 -5.66
N CYS A 150 -6.11 22.50 -5.07
CA CYS A 150 -4.68 22.77 -4.83
C CYS A 150 -3.76 22.42 -6.01
N PHE A 151 -4.20 21.54 -6.91
CA PHE A 151 -3.39 21.01 -8.02
C PHE A 151 -2.06 20.36 -7.60
N ASP A 152 -1.93 19.89 -6.35
CA ASP A 152 -0.71 19.20 -5.91
C ASP A 152 -0.69 17.71 -6.23
N CYS A 153 -1.85 17.09 -6.44
CA CYS A 153 -1.97 15.66 -6.75
C CYS A 153 -1.99 15.36 -8.26
N LEU A 154 -1.33 16.18 -9.09
CA LEU A 154 -1.30 15.93 -10.53
C LEU A 154 -0.50 14.67 -10.84
N VAL A 155 -1.01 13.89 -11.78
CA VAL A 155 -0.39 12.69 -12.32
C VAL A 155 -0.56 12.67 -13.83
N GLN A 156 0.17 11.77 -14.49
CA GLN A 156 -0.09 11.41 -15.87
C GLN A 156 -0.89 10.12 -15.91
N ILE A 157 -2.01 10.12 -16.64
CA ILE A 157 -2.90 8.96 -16.76
C ILE A 157 -3.07 8.64 -18.24
N ASP A 158 -2.68 7.42 -18.62
CA ASP A 158 -2.75 6.91 -20.00
C ASP A 158 -2.09 7.86 -21.03
N GLY A 159 -0.99 8.52 -20.62
CA GLY A 159 -0.28 9.49 -21.44
C GLY A 159 -0.87 10.90 -21.48
N ARG A 160 -1.93 11.18 -20.69
CA ARG A 160 -2.49 12.51 -20.51
C ARG A 160 -1.89 13.16 -19.25
N PRO A 161 -1.14 14.26 -19.35
CA PRO A 161 -0.61 14.97 -18.20
C PRO A 161 -1.68 15.83 -17.50
N ASN A 162 -1.31 16.37 -16.34
CA ASN A 162 -2.09 17.32 -15.54
C ASN A 162 -3.45 16.80 -15.08
N VAL A 163 -3.56 15.48 -14.87
CA VAL A 163 -4.79 14.87 -14.38
C VAL A 163 -4.81 14.90 -12.86
N GLN A 164 -5.92 15.35 -12.28
CA GLN A 164 -6.07 15.42 -10.82
C GLN A 164 -6.39 14.03 -10.25
N ALA A 165 -5.41 13.40 -9.60
CA ALA A 165 -5.59 12.08 -9.00
C ALA A 165 -6.75 12.02 -7.99
N CYS A 166 -7.02 13.12 -7.25
CA CYS A 166 -8.10 13.16 -6.25
C CYS A 166 -9.51 13.18 -6.85
N GLN A 167 -9.66 13.66 -8.09
CA GLN A 167 -10.97 13.76 -8.77
C GLN A 167 -11.17 12.64 -9.81
N THR A 168 -10.16 11.80 -10.03
CA THR A 168 -10.19 10.78 -11.09
C THR A 168 -10.46 9.42 -10.47
N PRO A 169 -11.55 8.72 -10.85
CA PRO A 169 -11.81 7.37 -10.39
C PRO A 169 -10.89 6.35 -11.06
N VAL A 170 -10.49 5.33 -10.31
CA VAL A 170 -9.73 4.18 -10.81
C VAL A 170 -10.61 3.31 -11.72
N ARG A 171 -10.02 2.86 -12.83
CA ARG A 171 -10.60 1.90 -13.77
C ARG A 171 -9.59 0.79 -14.08
N GLU A 172 -10.10 -0.39 -14.44
CA GLU A 172 -9.28 -1.54 -14.83
C GLU A 172 -8.29 -1.16 -15.95
N GLY A 173 -7.06 -1.66 -15.83
CA GLY A 173 -5.99 -1.46 -16.82
C GLY A 173 -5.52 -0.02 -17.01
N MET A 174 -5.85 0.89 -16.09
CA MET A 174 -5.35 2.27 -16.10
C MET A 174 -3.82 2.30 -15.89
N SER A 175 -3.13 3.16 -16.64
CA SER A 175 -1.69 3.42 -16.44
C SER A 175 -1.50 4.81 -15.82
N VAL A 176 -0.94 4.84 -14.61
CA VAL A 176 -0.65 6.07 -13.86
C VAL A 176 0.87 6.26 -13.75
N GLU A 177 1.33 7.47 -13.95
CA GLU A 177 2.74 7.84 -13.88
C GLU A 177 2.93 9.09 -13.03
N THR A 178 4.02 9.15 -12.27
CA THR A 178 4.44 10.35 -11.56
C THR A 178 4.72 11.47 -12.56
N GLN A 179 4.08 12.63 -12.38
CA GLN A 179 4.27 13.75 -13.29
C GLN A 179 5.57 14.51 -13.02
N GLN A 180 6.34 14.78 -14.08
CA GLN A 180 7.52 15.64 -14.03
C GLN A 180 7.18 17.03 -14.56
N GLY A 181 7.45 18.07 -13.76
CA GLY A 181 7.24 19.47 -14.16
C GLY A 181 5.81 19.74 -14.67
N HIS A 182 5.71 20.21 -15.91
CA HIS A 182 4.43 20.54 -16.56
C HIS A 182 3.70 19.32 -17.15
N GLY A 183 4.29 18.12 -17.03
CA GLY A 183 3.82 16.91 -17.69
C GLY A 183 4.12 16.90 -19.19
N VAL A 184 4.08 15.71 -19.79
CA VAL A 184 4.42 15.48 -21.20
C VAL A 184 3.27 14.73 -21.85
N TRP A 185 2.84 15.14 -23.05
CA TRP A 185 1.87 14.36 -23.81
C TRP A 185 2.58 13.22 -24.52
N LYS A 186 1.97 12.03 -24.55
CA LYS A 186 2.53 10.90 -25.33
C LYS A 186 2.63 11.18 -26.83
N SER A 187 1.92 12.17 -27.38
CA SER A 187 2.07 12.61 -28.77
C SER A 187 3.40 13.32 -29.04
N ASP A 188 4.09 13.77 -27.99
CA ASP A 188 5.27 14.63 -28.07
C ASP A 188 6.57 13.83 -27.83
N LEU A 189 6.46 12.50 -27.67
CA LEU A 189 7.55 11.52 -27.53
C LEU A 189 7.69 10.69 -28.80
#